data_AF-A0A2U1KHZ3-F1
#
_entry.id   AF-A0A2U1KHZ3-F1
#
_cell.length_a   1.000
_cell.length_b   1.000
_cell.length_c   1.000
_cell.angle_alpha   90.00
_cell.angle_beta   90.00
_cell.angle_gamma   90.00
#
_symmetry.space_group_name_H-M   'P 1'
#
loop_
_entity.id
_entity.type
_entity.pdbx_description
1 polymer ?
#
loop_
_entity_poly.entity_id
_entity_poly.type
_entity_poly.pdbx_seq_one_letter_code
_entity_poly.pdbx_strand_id
1 'polypeptide(L)'
;MSKRVQLALPETPLPSILSKMKKVAKKFKEVNLHGVPTLLQYYECCPPLDPEYNGFTVILRDQPVVYNKYHVELERYHKNCYKQGCRVVGQDTKVKSWLAGRAVQTRVADQGTTRIRVDNSDHELGLFIMPVFLNRVTHKQTVGIIELVTIVPKESYVEDFFQIHKLLKDEGLDSKGMGKTIKVHHKDLIVKFNLSISADFKDLQKEVTERFKTLKHKRYLIEYEDRDGNSLPIIRDAHLKACIKKSVSQESTVIKMSVKLAT
;
A
#
# COMPACT_ATOMS: atom_id res chain seq x y z
N MET A 1 -39.64 -4.81 -5.36
CA MET A 1 -39.12 -5.67 -4.27
C MET A 1 -37.72 -6.13 -4.65
N SER A 2 -36.68 -5.50 -4.08
CA SER A 2 -35.29 -5.82 -4.40
C SER A 2 -34.79 -6.92 -3.45
N LYS A 3 -34.35 -8.05 -4.00
CA LYS A 3 -33.74 -9.14 -3.22
C LYS A 3 -32.45 -8.62 -2.58
N ARG A 4 -32.47 -8.46 -1.25
CA ARG A 4 -31.27 -8.22 -0.46
C ARG A 4 -30.33 -9.41 -0.66
N VAL A 5 -29.16 -9.16 -1.25
CA VAL A 5 -28.05 -10.11 -1.25
C VAL A 5 -27.56 -10.21 0.18
N GLN A 6 -27.92 -11.30 0.87
CA GLN A 6 -27.32 -11.64 2.15
C GLN A 6 -25.85 -11.98 1.90
N LEU A 7 -24.96 -11.25 2.56
CA LEU A 7 -23.55 -11.64 2.69
C LEU A 7 -23.52 -12.94 3.50
N ALA A 8 -23.21 -14.05 2.84
CA ALA A 8 -23.03 -15.34 3.48
C ALA A 8 -21.91 -15.23 4.54
N LEU A 9 -22.27 -15.49 5.79
CA LEU A 9 -21.34 -15.69 6.89
C LEU A 9 -20.49 -16.95 6.61
N PRO A 10 -19.23 -17.03 7.07
CA PRO A 10 -18.38 -18.18 6.78
C PRO A 10 -18.88 -19.44 7.49
N GLU A 11 -19.15 -20.50 6.73
CA GLU A 11 -19.59 -21.82 7.22
C GLU A 11 -18.44 -22.75 7.69
N THR A 12 -17.24 -22.22 7.92
CA THR A 12 -16.10 -23.00 8.42
C THR A 12 -15.15 -22.10 9.23
N PRO A 13 -14.55 -22.59 10.34
CA PRO A 13 -13.49 -21.84 10.99
C PRO A 13 -12.32 -21.72 10.02
N LEU A 14 -12.06 -20.49 9.58
CA LEU A 14 -10.89 -20.18 8.76
C LEU A 14 -9.65 -20.76 9.45
N PRO A 15 -8.77 -21.51 8.76
CA PRO A 15 -7.44 -21.79 9.28
C PRO A 15 -6.87 -20.45 9.74
N SER A 16 -6.51 -20.32 11.02
CA SER A 16 -6.36 -18.97 11.58
C SER A 16 -5.34 -18.21 10.72
N ILE A 17 -5.77 -17.09 10.13
CA ILE A 17 -4.90 -16.24 9.31
C ILE A 17 -3.65 -15.91 10.12
N LEU A 18 -3.79 -15.78 11.43
CA LEU A 18 -2.73 -15.67 12.41
C LEU A 18 -1.69 -16.80 12.34
N SER A 19 -2.11 -18.06 12.24
CA SER A 19 -1.20 -19.20 12.11
C SER A 19 -0.38 -19.15 10.81
N LYS A 20 -1.04 -18.83 9.68
CA LYS A 20 -0.35 -18.59 8.40
C LYS A 20 0.63 -17.42 8.53
N MET A 21 0.21 -16.32 9.13
CA MET A 21 1.03 -15.14 9.32
C MET A 21 2.25 -15.39 10.22
N LYS A 22 2.11 -16.19 11.28
CA LYS A 22 3.25 -16.63 12.11
C LYS A 22 4.29 -17.41 11.29
N LYS A 23 3.85 -18.28 10.37
CA LYS A 23 4.76 -18.99 9.46
C LYS A 23 5.48 -18.05 8.49
N VAL A 24 4.76 -17.10 7.89
CA VAL A 24 5.33 -16.07 7.01
C VAL A 24 6.39 -15.27 7.76
N ALA A 25 6.07 -14.79 8.96
CA ALA A 25 6.98 -13.99 9.76
C ALA A 25 8.23 -14.79 10.20
N LYS A 26 8.07 -16.08 10.54
CA LYS A 26 9.18 -16.98 10.86
C LYS A 26 10.12 -17.16 9.66
N LYS A 27 9.58 -17.53 8.50
CA LYS A 27 10.35 -17.70 7.26
C LYS A 27 11.05 -16.39 6.85
N PHE A 28 10.37 -15.25 7.00
CA PHE A 28 10.97 -13.94 6.74
C PHE A 28 12.17 -13.69 7.65
N LYS A 29 12.05 -14.01 8.96
CA LYS A 29 13.17 -13.89 9.91
C LYS A 29 14.37 -14.69 9.42
N GLU A 30 14.17 -15.95 9.05
CA GLU A 30 15.21 -16.89 8.60
C GLU A 30 15.95 -16.35 7.37
N VAL A 31 15.23 -15.81 6.39
CA VAL A 31 15.83 -15.25 5.16
C VAL A 31 16.53 -13.92 5.41
N ASN A 32 16.08 -13.14 6.41
CA ASN A 32 16.60 -11.80 6.69
C ASN A 32 17.54 -11.74 7.92
N LEU A 33 18.09 -12.88 8.37
CA LEU A 33 18.92 -12.99 9.58
C LEU A 33 20.17 -12.08 9.57
N HIS A 34 20.75 -11.90 8.39
CA HIS A 34 21.99 -11.11 8.20
C HIS A 34 21.74 -9.71 7.61
N GLY A 35 20.48 -9.31 7.48
CA GLY A 35 20.11 -8.00 6.97
C GLY A 35 20.29 -6.88 7.99
N VAL A 36 20.03 -5.65 7.55
CA VAL A 36 19.90 -4.49 8.44
C VAL A 36 18.80 -4.73 9.49
N PRO A 37 18.87 -4.11 10.69
CA PRO A 37 17.80 -4.22 11.68
C PRO A 37 16.44 -3.82 11.10
N THR A 38 15.48 -4.73 11.24
CA THR A 38 14.10 -4.60 10.77
C THR A 38 13.11 -5.14 11.78
N LEU A 39 11.90 -4.60 11.73
CA LEU A 39 10.73 -5.07 12.44
C LEU A 39 9.66 -5.44 11.41
N LEU A 40 9.13 -6.65 11.47
CA LEU A 40 7.94 -7.07 10.75
C LEU A 40 6.80 -7.27 11.75
N GLN A 41 5.68 -6.58 11.53
CA GLN A 41 4.48 -6.70 12.37
C GLN A 41 3.20 -6.82 11.52
N TYR A 42 2.13 -7.28 12.15
CA TYR A 42 0.88 -7.60 11.46
C TYR A 42 -0.33 -6.93 12.10
N TYR A 43 -1.11 -6.25 11.26
CA TYR A 43 -2.43 -5.74 11.61
C TYR A 43 -3.50 -6.69 11.09
N GLU A 44 -4.40 -7.13 11.95
CA GLU A 44 -5.60 -7.85 11.52
C GLU A 44 -6.67 -6.86 11.06
N CYS A 45 -7.34 -7.20 9.96
CA CYS A 45 -8.49 -6.45 9.47
C CYS A 45 -9.76 -7.27 9.74
N CYS A 46 -10.54 -6.82 10.72
CA CYS A 46 -11.84 -7.42 11.05
C CYS A 46 -12.97 -6.60 10.44
N PRO A 47 -14.14 -7.21 10.15
CA PRO A 47 -15.35 -6.44 9.90
C PRO A 47 -15.61 -5.45 11.05
N PRO A 48 -16.17 -4.27 10.77
CA PRO A 48 -16.59 -3.36 11.81
C PRO A 48 -17.72 -3.99 12.62
N LEU A 49 -17.82 -3.60 13.89
CA LEU A 49 -18.89 -4.05 14.78
C LEU A 49 -20.27 -3.55 14.31
N ASP A 50 -20.29 -2.39 13.65
CA ASP A 50 -21.46 -1.83 13.01
C ASP A 50 -21.58 -2.33 11.57
N PRO A 51 -22.62 -3.13 11.24
CA PRO A 51 -22.83 -3.66 9.89
C PRO A 51 -23.20 -2.59 8.85
N GLU A 52 -23.57 -1.37 9.26
CA GLU A 52 -23.79 -0.24 8.34
C GLU A 52 -22.47 0.42 7.91
N TYR A 53 -21.37 0.11 8.61
CA TYR A 53 -20.07 0.70 8.33
C TYR A 53 -19.34 -0.05 7.20
N ASN A 54 -19.15 0.62 6.07
CA ASN A 54 -18.35 0.10 4.96
C ASN A 54 -16.84 0.32 5.23
N GLY A 55 -16.23 -0.58 6.01
CA GLY A 55 -14.82 -0.48 6.38
C GLY A 55 -14.25 -1.72 7.05
N PHE A 56 -13.14 -1.52 7.76
CA PHE A 56 -12.48 -2.53 8.60
C PHE A 56 -12.09 -1.94 9.94
N THR A 57 -12.16 -2.75 10.99
CA THR A 57 -11.41 -2.51 12.22
C THR A 57 -9.99 -3.04 12.01
N VAL A 58 -8.99 -2.17 12.10
CA VAL A 58 -7.58 -2.49 11.91
C VAL A 58 -6.91 -2.55 13.28
N ILE A 59 -6.41 -3.72 13.66
CA ILE A 59 -5.89 -4.01 15.00
C ILE A 59 -4.46 -4.52 14.89
N LEU A 60 -3.49 -3.81 15.48
CA LEU A 60 -2.14 -4.36 15.60
C LEU A 60 -2.17 -5.57 16.53
N ARG A 61 -1.73 -6.73 16.06
CA ARG A 61 -1.66 -7.93 16.89
C ARG A 61 -0.33 -8.00 17.63
N ASP A 62 -0.37 -8.53 18.84
CA ASP A 62 0.83 -8.88 19.62
C ASP A 62 1.72 -9.90 18.90
N GLN A 63 1.12 -10.71 18.02
CA GLN A 63 1.83 -11.63 17.16
C GLN A 63 1.14 -11.76 15.79
N PRO A 64 1.89 -12.00 14.70
CA PRO A 64 3.35 -12.03 14.67
C PRO A 64 3.99 -10.64 14.73
N VAL A 65 5.02 -10.53 15.57
CA VAL A 65 5.95 -9.41 15.65
C VAL A 65 7.35 -10.03 15.63
N VAL A 66 8.17 -9.64 14.65
CA VAL A 66 9.47 -10.25 14.40
C VAL A 66 10.51 -9.15 14.24
N TYR A 67 11.55 -9.23 15.06
CA TYR A 67 12.79 -8.49 14.87
C TYR A 67 13.83 -9.45 14.29
N ASN A 68 14.47 -9.10 13.17
CA ASN A 68 15.63 -9.87 12.71
C ASN A 68 16.86 -9.59 13.59
N LYS A 69 17.02 -8.35 14.05
CA LYS A 69 18.01 -7.90 15.03
C LYS A 69 17.37 -6.83 15.93
N TYR A 70 17.62 -6.92 17.24
CA TYR A 70 17.10 -5.93 18.20
C TYR A 70 17.66 -4.54 17.92
N HIS A 71 16.80 -3.52 18.05
CA HIS A 71 17.16 -2.10 17.96
C HIS A 71 16.13 -1.27 18.75
N VAL A 72 16.58 -0.31 19.55
CA VAL A 72 15.70 0.44 20.49
C VAL A 72 14.64 1.27 19.78
N GLU A 73 14.97 1.87 18.64
CA GLU A 73 14.08 2.64 17.75
C GLU A 73 12.94 1.76 17.25
N LEU A 74 13.22 0.52 16.83
CA LEU A 74 12.22 -0.40 16.33
C LEU A 74 11.30 -0.88 17.46
N GLU A 75 11.85 -1.14 18.64
CA GLU A 75 11.07 -1.51 19.81
C GLU A 75 10.13 -0.36 20.24
N ARG A 76 10.66 0.87 20.26
CA ARG A 76 9.89 2.07 20.60
C ARG A 76 8.81 2.35 19.54
N TYR A 77 9.10 2.13 18.26
CA TYR A 77 8.11 2.25 17.19
C TYR A 77 6.97 1.26 17.38
N HIS A 78 7.28 -0.01 17.59
CA HIS A 78 6.28 -1.04 17.87
C HIS A 78 5.39 -0.68 19.07
N LYS A 79 5.99 -0.29 20.20
CA LYS A 79 5.27 0.14 21.40
C LYS A 79 4.34 1.33 21.13
N ASN A 80 4.79 2.30 20.33
CA ASN A 80 3.96 3.44 19.93
C ASN A 80 2.77 3.01 19.06
N CYS A 81 2.98 2.14 18.08
CA CYS A 81 1.89 1.60 17.26
C CYS A 81 0.89 0.80 18.11
N TYR A 82 1.39 -0.01 19.05
CA TYR A 82 0.55 -0.80 19.94
C TYR A 82 -0.32 0.07 20.87
N LYS A 83 0.25 1.14 21.42
CA LYS A 83 -0.50 2.13 22.22
C LYS A 83 -1.61 2.85 21.44
N GLN A 84 -1.45 2.99 20.12
CA GLN A 84 -2.52 3.55 19.27
C GLN A 84 -3.71 2.60 19.10
N GLY A 85 -3.56 1.32 19.47
CA GLY A 85 -4.64 0.34 19.56
C GLY A 85 -5.28 0.01 18.20
N CYS A 86 -6.60 -0.15 18.22
CA CYS A 86 -7.38 -0.39 17.02
C CYS A 86 -7.90 0.91 16.41
N ARG A 87 -8.06 0.92 15.07
CA ARG A 87 -8.68 2.03 14.35
C ARG A 87 -9.69 1.52 13.35
N VAL A 88 -10.82 2.21 13.23
CA VAL A 88 -11.83 1.93 12.21
C VAL A 88 -11.49 2.71 10.94
N VAL A 89 -11.41 2.01 9.81
CA VAL A 89 -11.05 2.56 8.50
C VAL A 89 -12.12 2.20 7.48
N GLY A 90 -12.92 3.19 7.10
CA GLY A 90 -13.87 3.12 6.01
C GLY A 90 -13.32 3.79 4.75
N GLN A 91 -14.09 3.79 3.66
CA GLN A 91 -13.69 4.39 2.38
C GLN A 91 -13.40 5.90 2.50
N ASP A 92 -14.15 6.62 3.31
CA ASP A 92 -14.02 8.08 3.47
C ASP A 92 -13.19 8.50 4.71
N THR A 93 -12.65 7.55 5.46
CA THR A 93 -11.83 7.84 6.64
C THR A 93 -10.57 8.61 6.24
N LYS A 94 -10.30 9.73 6.90
CA LYS A 94 -9.07 10.52 6.68
C LYS A 94 -7.87 9.86 7.35
N VAL A 95 -7.22 8.93 6.65
CA VAL A 95 -6.07 8.15 7.13
C VAL A 95 -4.72 8.91 7.09
N LYS A 96 -4.63 10.03 6.37
CA LYS A 96 -3.43 10.90 6.29
C LYS A 96 -2.12 10.09 6.06
N SER A 97 -1.10 10.33 6.87
CA SER A 97 0.22 9.65 6.82
C SER A 97 0.20 8.21 7.34
N TRP A 98 -0.92 7.73 7.89
CA TRP A 98 -1.01 6.37 8.42
C TRP A 98 -1.13 5.34 7.30
N LEU A 99 0.03 4.82 6.90
CA LEU A 99 0.21 3.86 5.81
C LEU A 99 -0.74 2.66 5.90
N ALA A 100 -0.85 1.99 7.05
CA ALA A 100 -1.73 0.83 7.20
C ALA A 100 -3.20 1.19 6.83
N GLY A 101 -3.70 2.33 7.29
CA GLY A 101 -5.03 2.81 6.89
C GLY A 101 -5.16 3.03 5.38
N ARG A 102 -4.11 3.54 4.73
CA ARG A 102 -4.07 3.68 3.27
C ARG A 102 -4.12 2.33 2.55
N ALA A 103 -3.34 1.35 2.99
CA ALA A 103 -3.37 -0.01 2.41
C ALA A 103 -4.76 -0.65 2.51
N VAL A 104 -5.49 -0.42 3.61
CA VAL A 104 -6.88 -0.90 3.73
C VAL A 104 -7.77 -0.29 2.63
N GLN A 105 -7.71 1.03 2.46
CA GLN A 105 -8.57 1.76 1.51
C GLN A 105 -8.23 1.46 0.06
N THR A 106 -6.94 1.51 -0.28
CA THR A 106 -6.47 1.41 -1.67
C THR A 106 -6.26 -0.03 -2.11
N ARG A 107 -6.09 -0.96 -1.15
CA ARG A 107 -5.78 -2.36 -1.38
C ARG A 107 -4.51 -2.56 -2.23
N VAL A 108 -3.55 -1.65 -2.13
CA VAL A 108 -2.22 -1.75 -2.74
C VAL A 108 -1.15 -1.60 -1.67
N ALA A 109 0.02 -2.20 -1.91
CA ALA A 109 1.20 -1.92 -1.10
C ALA A 109 1.64 -0.46 -1.29
N ASP A 110 2.22 0.14 -0.25
CA ASP A 110 2.73 1.52 -0.22
C ASP A 110 4.00 1.59 0.61
N GLN A 111 4.74 2.69 0.49
CA GLN A 111 5.94 2.93 1.27
C GLN A 111 6.00 4.39 1.72
N GLY A 112 6.80 4.65 2.76
CA GLY A 112 7.03 5.99 3.27
C GLY A 112 8.09 5.98 4.35
N THR A 113 8.12 7.05 5.14
CA THR A 113 8.98 7.16 6.31
C THR A 113 8.16 7.57 7.52
N THR A 114 8.77 7.47 8.69
CA THR A 114 8.24 8.02 9.93
C THR A 114 9.39 8.49 10.78
N ARG A 115 9.13 9.46 11.66
CA ARG A 115 10.10 9.91 12.64
C ARG A 115 9.78 9.33 14.01
N ILE A 116 10.82 8.88 14.70
CA ILE A 116 10.74 8.49 16.09
C ILE A 116 11.83 9.19 16.88
N ARG A 117 11.47 9.64 18.08
CA ARG A 117 12.43 10.19 19.02
C ARG A 117 12.89 9.12 19.99
N VAL A 118 14.19 8.89 20.04
CA VAL A 118 14.85 8.08 21.08
C VAL A 118 15.73 9.02 21.87
N ASP A 119 15.44 9.13 23.16
CA ASP A 119 16.07 10.09 24.07
C ASP A 119 16.01 11.52 23.53
N ASN A 120 17.15 12.09 23.14
CA ASN A 120 17.27 13.45 22.61
C ASN A 120 17.52 13.51 21.10
N SER A 121 17.43 12.38 20.40
CA SER A 121 17.70 12.27 18.97
C SER A 121 16.45 11.88 18.19
N ASP A 122 16.23 12.54 17.05
CA ASP A 122 15.20 12.17 16.09
C ASP A 122 15.79 11.22 15.05
N HIS A 123 15.14 10.09 14.85
CA HIS A 123 15.52 9.05 13.92
C HIS A 123 14.42 8.90 12.87
N GLU A 124 14.82 8.86 11.59
CA GLU A 124 13.91 8.57 10.50
C GLU A 124 13.95 7.06 10.19
N LEU A 125 12.79 6.42 10.27
CA LEU A 125 12.61 5.01 9.94
C LEU A 125 11.93 4.89 8.58
N GLY A 126 12.29 3.82 7.87
CA GLY A 126 11.62 3.45 6.64
C GLY A 126 10.42 2.54 6.90
N LEU A 127 9.33 2.76 6.16
CA LEU A 127 8.09 1.99 6.29
C LEU A 127 7.69 1.39 4.93
N PHE A 128 7.38 0.10 4.96
CA PHE A 128 6.73 -0.61 3.87
C PHE A 128 5.50 -1.32 4.39
N ILE A 129 4.38 -1.14 3.71
CA ILE A 129 3.10 -1.79 4.06
C ILE A 129 2.58 -2.61 2.90
N MET A 130 1.97 -3.74 3.25
CA MET A 130 1.46 -4.68 2.27
C MET A 130 0.11 -5.24 2.72
N PRO A 131 -0.98 -5.03 1.97
CA PRO A 131 -2.27 -5.64 2.28
C PRO A 131 -2.20 -7.15 2.05
N VAL A 132 -2.81 -7.91 2.96
CA VAL A 132 -2.89 -9.37 2.90
C VAL A 132 -4.29 -9.77 2.47
N PHE A 133 -4.37 -10.58 1.43
CA PHE A 133 -5.61 -11.09 0.88
C PHE A 133 -5.75 -12.59 1.09
N LEU A 134 -6.95 -13.00 1.48
CA LEU A 134 -7.41 -14.37 1.35
C LEU A 134 -8.16 -14.50 0.02
N ASN A 135 -7.67 -15.40 -0.84
CA ASN A 135 -8.34 -15.72 -2.09
C ASN A 135 -9.58 -16.58 -1.78
N ARG A 136 -10.77 -16.02 -1.97
CA ARG A 136 -12.02 -16.77 -2.03
C ARG A 136 -12.36 -17.06 -3.49
N VAL A 137 -13.25 -18.01 -3.71
CA VAL A 137 -13.69 -18.44 -5.05
C VAL A 137 -14.14 -17.25 -5.92
N THR A 138 -14.84 -16.28 -5.32
CA THR A 138 -15.47 -15.17 -6.06
C THR A 138 -14.78 -13.83 -5.91
N HIS A 139 -13.90 -13.67 -4.92
CA HIS A 139 -13.25 -12.39 -4.64
C HIS A 139 -12.02 -12.55 -3.73
N LYS A 140 -11.18 -11.53 -3.69
CA LYS A 140 -10.10 -11.41 -2.70
C LYS A 140 -10.61 -10.67 -1.47
N GLN A 141 -10.59 -11.30 -0.30
CA GLN A 141 -10.95 -10.66 0.97
C GLN A 141 -9.70 -10.05 1.62
N THR A 142 -9.75 -8.79 2.05
CA THR A 142 -8.69 -8.21 2.91
C THR A 142 -8.79 -8.82 4.30
N VAL A 143 -7.72 -9.46 4.76
CA VAL A 143 -7.65 -10.11 6.07
C VAL A 143 -6.65 -9.47 7.01
N GLY A 144 -5.76 -8.61 6.50
CA GLY A 144 -4.83 -7.87 7.33
C GLY A 144 -3.82 -7.08 6.52
N ILE A 145 -2.81 -6.55 7.20
CA ILE A 145 -1.71 -5.77 6.63
C ILE A 145 -0.41 -6.23 7.30
N ILE A 146 0.61 -6.46 6.50
CA ILE A 146 1.99 -6.60 6.97
C ILE A 146 2.63 -5.22 6.92
N GLU A 147 3.32 -4.83 7.99
CA GLU A 147 4.17 -3.66 8.03
C GLU A 147 5.61 -4.10 8.31
N LEU A 148 6.52 -3.72 7.41
CA LEU A 148 7.96 -3.84 7.55
C LEU A 148 8.55 -2.47 7.85
N VAL A 149 9.35 -2.40 8.90
CA VAL A 149 10.03 -1.20 9.37
C VAL A 149 11.52 -1.41 9.30
N THR A 150 12.26 -0.47 8.72
CA THR A 150 13.72 -0.51 8.63
C THR A 150 14.35 0.66 9.38
N ILE A 151 15.51 0.42 9.99
CA ILE A 151 16.22 1.46 10.75
C ILE A 151 16.76 2.60 9.86
N VAL A 152 17.00 2.30 8.58
CA VAL A 152 17.32 3.29 7.54
C VAL A 152 16.29 3.17 6.42
N PRO A 153 15.66 4.27 5.97
CA PRO A 153 14.77 4.26 4.82
C PRO A 153 15.47 3.72 3.55
N LYS A 154 14.81 2.78 2.86
CA LYS A 154 15.26 2.34 1.54
C LYS A 154 14.72 3.27 0.47
N GLU A 155 15.44 3.40 -0.64
CA GLU A 155 14.91 4.09 -1.83
C GLU A 155 13.65 3.39 -2.38
N SER A 156 13.63 2.06 -2.30
CA SER A 156 12.54 1.22 -2.78
C SER A 156 12.41 -0.05 -1.95
N TYR A 157 11.17 -0.49 -1.72
CA TYR A 157 10.83 -1.75 -1.05
C TYR A 157 10.27 -2.80 -2.03
N VAL A 158 10.52 -2.65 -3.33
CA VAL A 158 10.04 -3.61 -4.36
C VAL A 158 10.59 -5.02 -4.12
N GLU A 159 11.85 -5.15 -3.74
CA GLU A 159 12.46 -6.45 -3.43
C GLU A 159 11.84 -7.08 -2.18
N ASP A 160 11.61 -6.27 -1.13
CA ASP A 160 10.91 -6.72 0.09
C ASP A 160 9.48 -7.16 -0.24
N PHE A 161 8.78 -6.43 -1.12
CA PHE A 161 7.47 -6.84 -1.62
C PHE A 161 7.53 -8.24 -2.25
N PHE A 162 8.43 -8.47 -3.21
CA PHE A 162 8.49 -9.78 -3.89
C PHE A 162 8.87 -10.91 -2.94
N GLN A 163 9.78 -10.65 -2.01
CA GLN A 163 10.18 -11.63 -1.01
C GLN A 163 9.01 -12.00 -0.09
N ILE A 164 8.34 -11.03 0.53
CA ILE A 164 7.23 -11.30 1.44
C ILE A 164 6.02 -11.85 0.66
N HIS A 165 5.77 -11.38 -0.56
CA HIS A 165 4.69 -11.87 -1.42
C HIS A 165 4.87 -13.34 -1.79
N LYS A 166 6.11 -13.79 -2.07
CA LYS A 166 6.41 -15.21 -2.25
C LYS A 166 6.04 -16.03 -1.02
N LEU A 167 6.43 -15.56 0.17
CA LEU A 167 6.09 -16.23 1.44
C LEU A 167 4.58 -16.28 1.71
N LEU A 168 3.84 -15.22 1.35
CA LEU A 168 2.38 -15.21 1.42
C LEU A 168 1.77 -16.27 0.49
N LYS A 169 2.26 -16.36 -0.75
CA LYS A 169 1.77 -17.34 -1.73
C LYS A 169 1.98 -18.78 -1.25
N ASP A 170 3.11 -19.06 -0.63
CA ASP A 170 3.40 -20.39 -0.05
C ASP A 170 2.38 -20.78 1.05
N GLU A 171 1.75 -19.80 1.71
CA GLU A 171 0.69 -20.03 2.70
C GLU A 171 -0.73 -19.85 2.12
N GLY A 172 -0.89 -19.75 0.80
CA GLY A 172 -2.17 -19.60 0.11
C GLY A 172 -2.81 -18.22 0.28
N LEU A 173 -2.00 -17.21 0.59
CA LEU A 173 -2.41 -15.81 0.69
C LEU A 173 -1.88 -15.03 -0.51
N ASP A 174 -2.39 -13.82 -0.69
CA ASP A 174 -1.98 -12.95 -1.79
C ASP A 174 -1.82 -11.51 -1.34
N SER A 175 -1.26 -10.69 -2.21
CA SER A 175 -1.11 -9.26 -2.05
C SER A 175 -1.15 -8.57 -3.41
N LYS A 176 -1.35 -7.27 -3.41
CA LYS A 176 -1.29 -6.44 -4.61
C LYS A 176 -0.06 -5.56 -4.55
N GLY A 177 0.67 -5.54 -5.67
CA GLY A 177 1.91 -4.80 -5.85
C GLY A 177 1.78 -3.31 -5.53
N MET A 178 2.95 -2.69 -5.35
CA MET A 178 3.06 -1.28 -5.04
C MET A 178 2.59 -0.43 -6.22
N GLY A 179 1.77 0.59 -5.93
CA GLY A 179 1.25 1.46 -6.97
C GLY A 179 0.81 2.81 -6.44
N LYS A 180 0.63 3.76 -7.35
CA LYS A 180 0.09 5.09 -7.06
C LYS A 180 -1.22 5.28 -7.81
N THR A 181 -2.16 5.98 -7.17
CA THR A 181 -3.39 6.39 -7.85
C THR A 181 -3.04 7.55 -8.77
N ILE A 182 -3.17 7.35 -10.07
CA ILE A 182 -3.03 8.39 -11.07
C ILE A 182 -4.40 9.04 -11.27
N LYS A 183 -4.47 10.36 -11.11
CA LYS A 183 -5.64 11.17 -11.43
C LYS A 183 -5.33 11.99 -12.67
N VAL A 184 -5.92 11.61 -13.79
CA VAL A 184 -5.67 12.24 -15.09
C VAL A 184 -6.84 13.15 -15.47
N HIS A 185 -6.52 14.39 -15.82
CA HIS A 185 -7.44 15.40 -16.33
C HIS A 185 -7.30 15.52 -17.86
N HIS A 186 -8.41 15.48 -18.58
CA HIS A 186 -8.45 15.78 -20.02
C HIS A 186 -9.76 16.51 -20.34
N LYS A 187 -9.67 17.80 -20.68
CA LYS A 187 -10.84 18.70 -20.78
C LYS A 187 -11.66 18.62 -19.47
N ASP A 188 -12.96 18.38 -19.56
CA ASP A 188 -13.86 18.28 -18.41
C ASP A 188 -13.89 16.86 -17.79
N LEU A 189 -13.12 15.91 -18.34
CA LEU A 189 -13.10 14.54 -17.88
C LEU A 189 -11.93 14.28 -16.91
N ILE A 190 -12.26 13.65 -15.79
CA ILE A 190 -11.29 13.21 -14.78
C ILE A 190 -11.40 11.69 -14.65
N VAL A 191 -10.29 10.99 -14.84
CA VAL A 191 -10.23 9.55 -14.63
C VAL A 191 -9.18 9.22 -13.58
N LYS A 192 -9.48 8.23 -12.73
CA LYS A 192 -8.56 7.70 -11.72
C LYS A 192 -8.26 6.24 -11.99
N PHE A 193 -7.01 5.84 -11.86
CA PHE A 193 -6.59 4.44 -11.94
C PHE A 193 -5.34 4.21 -11.11
N ASN A 194 -5.03 2.95 -10.82
CA ASN A 194 -3.78 2.59 -10.12
C ASN A 194 -2.72 2.20 -11.14
N LEU A 195 -1.55 2.81 -11.04
CA LEU A 195 -0.37 2.48 -11.84
C LEU A 195 0.69 1.85 -10.94
N SER A 196 1.30 0.75 -11.38
CA SER A 196 2.42 0.12 -10.65
C SER A 196 3.59 1.10 -10.52
N ILE A 197 4.32 1.08 -9.40
CA ILE A 197 5.55 1.86 -9.29
C ILE A 197 6.67 1.36 -10.23
N SER A 198 6.54 0.12 -10.71
CA SER A 198 7.44 -0.49 -11.70
C SER A 198 7.00 -0.24 -13.14
N ALA A 199 5.87 0.45 -13.35
CA ALA A 199 5.33 0.70 -14.68
C ALA A 199 6.26 1.61 -15.48
N ASP A 200 6.34 1.35 -16.78
CA ASP A 200 7.06 2.20 -17.72
C ASP A 200 6.14 3.27 -18.33
N PHE A 201 6.70 4.13 -19.18
CA PHE A 201 5.92 5.18 -19.83
C PHE A 201 4.86 4.61 -20.78
N LYS A 202 5.10 3.45 -21.41
CA LYS A 202 4.13 2.81 -22.31
C LYS A 202 2.94 2.27 -21.53
N ASP A 203 3.16 1.69 -20.35
CA ASP A 203 2.09 1.26 -19.44
C ASP A 203 1.17 2.43 -19.08
N LEU A 204 1.76 3.58 -18.72
CA LEU A 204 1.00 4.81 -18.46
C LEU A 204 0.19 5.25 -19.69
N GLN A 205 0.81 5.31 -20.87
CA GLN A 205 0.14 5.69 -22.11
C GLN A 205 -1.02 4.74 -22.46
N LYS A 206 -0.84 3.45 -22.24
CA LYS A 206 -1.88 2.43 -22.44
C LYS A 206 -3.06 2.71 -21.54
N GLU A 207 -2.85 2.85 -20.23
CA GLU A 207 -3.91 3.10 -19.25
C GLU A 207 -4.69 4.38 -19.57
N VAL A 208 -3.99 5.45 -19.97
CA VAL A 208 -4.58 6.73 -20.40
C VAL A 208 -5.42 6.56 -21.68
N THR A 209 -4.87 5.91 -22.71
CA THR A 209 -5.56 5.73 -24.01
C THR A 209 -6.81 4.88 -23.88
N GLU A 210 -6.77 3.82 -23.08
CA GLU A 210 -7.91 2.92 -22.85
C GLU A 210 -9.09 3.65 -22.18
N ARG A 211 -8.79 4.61 -21.30
CA ARG A 211 -9.79 5.37 -20.54
C ARG A 211 -10.33 6.58 -21.29
N PHE A 212 -9.47 7.28 -22.03
CA PHE A 212 -9.87 8.40 -22.87
C PHE A 212 -9.94 7.95 -24.33
N LYS A 213 -11.07 7.31 -24.69
CA LYS A 213 -11.32 6.81 -26.06
C LYS A 213 -11.11 7.88 -27.15
N THR A 214 -11.31 9.16 -26.82
CA THR A 214 -11.09 10.31 -27.71
C THR A 214 -9.63 10.52 -28.12
N LEU A 215 -8.67 9.95 -27.37
CA LEU A 215 -7.24 9.99 -27.66
C LEU A 215 -6.80 8.85 -28.59
N LYS A 216 -7.66 7.86 -28.83
CA LYS A 216 -7.34 6.74 -29.70
C LYS A 216 -6.98 7.27 -31.10
N HIS A 217 -5.81 6.88 -31.60
CA HIS A 217 -5.23 7.34 -32.88
C HIS A 217 -4.81 8.82 -32.94
N LYS A 218 -4.78 9.53 -31.80
CA LYS A 218 -4.28 10.92 -31.73
C LYS A 218 -2.92 10.97 -31.06
N ARG A 219 -2.11 11.97 -31.43
CA ARG A 219 -0.92 12.34 -30.67
C ARG A 219 -1.34 13.19 -29.48
N TYR A 220 -0.78 12.89 -28.32
CA TYR A 220 -1.05 13.62 -27.09
C TYR A 220 0.18 13.61 -26.18
N LEU A 221 0.21 14.57 -25.27
CA LEU A 221 1.24 14.73 -24.24
C LEU A 221 0.60 14.49 -22.87
N ILE A 222 1.35 13.81 -22.00
CA ILE A 222 0.99 13.64 -20.59
C ILE A 222 1.89 14.58 -19.79
N GLU A 223 1.29 15.37 -18.92
CA GLU A 223 2.00 16.25 -18.01
C GLU A 223 1.67 15.87 -16.56
N TYR A 224 2.67 15.95 -15.70
CA TYR A 224 2.54 15.84 -14.25
C TYR A 224 2.30 17.23 -13.65
N GLU A 225 1.30 17.37 -12.78
CA GLU A 225 1.07 18.58 -11.99
C GLU A 225 1.79 18.43 -10.65
N ASP A 226 2.81 19.26 -10.42
CA ASP A 226 3.51 19.26 -9.13
C ASP A 226 2.75 20.06 -8.04
N ARG A 227 3.33 20.12 -6.83
CA ARG A 227 2.68 20.81 -5.70
C ARG A 227 2.56 22.31 -5.89
N ASP A 228 3.42 22.89 -6.72
CA ASP A 228 3.45 24.32 -7.01
C ASP A 228 2.50 24.66 -8.18
N GLY A 229 1.78 23.65 -8.70
CA GLY A 229 0.87 23.78 -9.82
C GLY A 229 1.58 23.79 -11.18
N ASN A 230 2.88 23.50 -11.23
CA ASN A 230 3.62 23.45 -12.49
C ASN A 230 3.31 22.16 -13.25
N SER A 231 3.08 22.29 -14.55
CA SER A 231 2.91 21.16 -15.47
C SER A 231 4.26 20.75 -16.07
N LEU A 232 4.71 19.53 -15.77
CA LEU A 232 5.98 18.98 -16.27
C LEU A 232 5.72 17.82 -17.23
N PRO A 233 6.27 17.84 -18.46
CA PRO A 233 5.99 16.80 -19.45
C PRO A 233 6.63 15.45 -19.09
N ILE A 234 5.84 14.38 -19.14
CA ILE A 234 6.29 13.00 -19.06
C ILE A 234 6.44 12.48 -20.49
N ILE A 235 7.69 12.37 -20.97
CA ILE A 235 8.00 11.90 -22.33
C ILE A 235 8.75 10.57 -22.36
N ARG A 236 9.24 10.10 -21.21
CA ARG A 236 10.07 8.90 -21.05
C ARG A 236 10.03 8.38 -19.63
N ASP A 237 10.47 7.14 -19.45
CA ASP A 237 10.47 6.43 -18.16
C ASP A 237 11.15 7.20 -17.03
N ALA A 238 12.27 7.89 -17.33
CA ALA A 238 12.98 8.69 -16.34
C ALA A 238 12.09 9.77 -15.69
N HIS A 239 11.20 10.39 -16.48
CA HIS A 239 10.30 11.43 -15.97
C HIS A 239 9.18 10.83 -15.12
N LEU A 240 8.64 9.68 -15.55
CA LEU A 240 7.63 8.95 -14.78
C LEU A 240 8.21 8.47 -13.43
N LYS A 241 9.41 7.89 -13.44
CA LYS A 241 10.11 7.45 -12.23
C LYS A 241 10.40 8.62 -11.28
N ALA A 242 10.82 9.77 -11.80
CA ALA A 242 11.03 10.97 -10.99
C ALA A 242 9.73 11.45 -10.33
N CYS A 243 8.62 11.44 -11.06
CA CYS A 243 7.30 11.78 -10.54
C CYS A 243 6.83 10.81 -9.43
N ILE A 244 6.96 9.49 -9.65
CA ILE A 244 6.64 8.48 -8.65
C ILE A 244 7.52 8.65 -7.39
N LYS A 245 8.83 8.84 -7.55
CA LYS A 245 9.77 9.09 -6.44
C LYS A 245 9.41 10.35 -5.66
N LYS A 246 9.08 11.45 -6.36
CA LYS A 246 8.61 12.71 -5.73
C LYS A 246 7.30 12.48 -4.98
N SER A 247 6.38 11.68 -5.50
CA SER A 247 5.12 11.36 -4.80
C SER A 247 5.35 10.55 -3.51
N VAL A 248 6.33 9.65 -3.50
CA VAL A 248 6.71 8.86 -2.31
C VAL A 248 7.31 9.77 -1.24
N SER A 249 8.29 10.62 -1.60
CA SER A 249 8.91 11.54 -0.63
C SER A 249 7.91 12.55 -0.06
N GLN A 250 6.85 12.82 -0.83
CA GLN A 250 5.75 13.69 -0.45
C GLN A 250 4.62 12.97 0.30
N GLU A 251 4.75 11.66 0.55
CA GLU A 251 3.71 10.79 1.13
C GLU A 251 2.35 10.90 0.41
N SER A 252 2.36 11.26 -0.88
CA SER A 252 1.15 11.38 -1.67
C SER A 252 0.70 10.00 -2.15
N THR A 253 -0.60 9.74 -2.02
CA THR A 253 -1.26 8.58 -2.63
C THR A 253 -1.66 8.83 -4.08
N VAL A 254 -1.85 10.10 -4.43
CA VAL A 254 -2.37 10.52 -5.74
C VAL A 254 -1.31 11.31 -6.48
N ILE A 255 -1.06 10.90 -7.71
CA ILE A 255 -0.28 11.67 -8.68
C ILE A 255 -1.28 12.33 -9.63
N LYS A 256 -1.27 13.66 -9.69
CA LYS A 256 -2.11 14.42 -10.62
C LYS A 256 -1.41 14.54 -11.96
N MET A 257 -2.15 14.34 -13.03
CA MET A 257 -1.67 14.49 -14.40
C MET A 257 -2.72 15.17 -15.26
N SER A 258 -2.28 15.77 -16.36
CA SER A 258 -3.12 16.31 -17.42
C SER A 258 -2.72 15.75 -18.77
N VAL A 259 -3.69 15.62 -19.67
CA VAL A 259 -3.46 15.21 -21.06
C VAL A 259 -3.85 16.32 -22.01
N LYS A 260 -2.92 16.72 -22.86
CA LYS A 260 -3.11 17.72 -23.92
C LYS A 260 -2.93 17.05 -25.27
N LEU A 261 -3.76 17.41 -26.26
CA LEU A 261 -3.54 16.96 -27.64
C LEU A 261 -2.26 17.63 -28.15
N ALA A 262 -1.41 16.86 -28.82
CA ALA A 262 -0.26 17.44 -29.50
C ALA A 262 -0.78 18.18 -30.74
N THR A 263 -0.44 19.45 -30.84
CA THR A 263 -0.59 20.25 -32.07
C THR A 263 0.33 19.72 -33.17
#